data_AF-A0A523BWA2-F1
#
_entry.id   AF-A0A523BWA2-F1
#
_cell.length_a   1.000
_cell.length_b   1.000
_cell.length_c   1.000
_cell.angle_alpha   90.00
_cell.angle_beta   90.00
_cell.angle_gamma   90.00
#
_symmetry.space_group_name_H-M   'P 1'
#
loop_
_entity.id
_entity.type
_entity.pdbx_description
1 polymer ?
#
loop_
_entity_poly.entity_id
_entity_poly.type
_entity_poly.pdbx_seq_one_letter_code
_entity_poly.pdbx_strand_id
1 'polypeptide(L)'
;MFTHPSYALQAVKSLAFQRIPIAVTSTFKGLFFEEKVAPIKVGPDYVIFRAPESPMHRTLHDQVILHSHVLPQSVRTDLQSFDASRSEITLTNFCFTGAYWRDRREQRIEPPAPLQASITFEKKPYRANLNNLSLHGAGLMVYFGDDECRDLVVNKPVEVSFHLGSQSNIHISGSVASIRQMNYTLVKLGIRLEPTPNQGIWLEKYIARRKFEILRELDQLSTHPSLIQL
;
A
#
# COMPACT_ATOMS: atom_id res chain seq x y z
N MET A 1 2.81 -12.94 -22.60
CA MET A 1 2.09 -12.37 -21.44
C MET A 1 0.77 -13.15 -21.33
N PHE A 2 0.74 -14.23 -20.54
CA PHE A 2 -0.43 -15.10 -20.42
C PHE A 2 -1.28 -14.62 -19.24
N THR A 3 -2.20 -13.70 -19.48
CA THR A 3 -3.24 -13.32 -18.52
C THR A 3 -4.48 -14.13 -18.82
N HIS A 4 -4.59 -15.31 -18.21
CA HIS A 4 -5.83 -16.08 -18.24
C HIS A 4 -6.51 -15.96 -16.86
N PRO A 5 -7.55 -15.11 -16.73
CA PRO A 5 -8.34 -14.95 -15.49
C PRO A 5 -8.87 -16.29 -14.95
N SER A 6 -9.10 -17.26 -15.84
CA SER A 6 -9.58 -18.59 -15.50
C SER A 6 -8.65 -19.33 -14.51
N TYR A 7 -7.33 -19.21 -14.59
CA TYR A 7 -6.44 -19.93 -13.66
C TYR A 7 -6.46 -19.35 -12.25
N ALA A 8 -6.58 -18.02 -12.11
CA ALA A 8 -6.62 -17.39 -10.80
C ALA A 8 -7.90 -17.76 -10.05
N LEU A 9 -9.05 -17.71 -10.73
CA LEU A 9 -10.32 -18.15 -10.15
C LEU A 9 -10.27 -19.64 -9.80
N GLN A 10 -9.80 -20.50 -10.70
CA GLN A 10 -9.72 -21.94 -10.40
C GLN A 10 -8.79 -22.23 -9.21
N ALA A 11 -7.66 -21.55 -9.10
CA ALA A 11 -6.78 -21.69 -7.94
C ALA A 11 -7.49 -21.27 -6.63
N VAL A 12 -8.17 -20.13 -6.62
CA VAL A 12 -8.95 -19.67 -5.45
C VAL A 12 -10.05 -20.67 -5.11
N LYS A 13 -10.76 -21.20 -6.10
CA LYS A 13 -11.77 -22.26 -5.92
C LYS A 13 -11.16 -23.53 -5.33
N SER A 14 -10.02 -23.99 -5.83
CA SER A 14 -9.33 -25.17 -5.30
C SER A 14 -8.96 -24.98 -3.83
N LEU A 15 -8.40 -23.82 -3.46
CA LEU A 15 -8.12 -23.50 -2.06
C LEU A 15 -9.39 -23.48 -1.22
N ALA A 16 -10.47 -22.93 -1.77
CA ALA A 16 -11.76 -22.87 -1.10
C ALA A 16 -12.32 -24.28 -0.78
N PHE A 17 -12.31 -25.17 -1.77
CA PHE A 17 -12.75 -26.57 -1.59
C PHE A 17 -11.86 -27.35 -0.61
N GLN A 18 -10.55 -27.08 -0.63
CA GLN A 18 -9.58 -27.70 0.27
C GLN A 18 -9.56 -27.07 1.67
N ARG A 19 -10.38 -26.04 1.92
CA ARG A 19 -10.41 -25.27 3.18
C ARG A 19 -9.04 -24.70 3.56
N ILE A 20 -8.22 -24.39 2.56
CA ILE A 20 -6.94 -23.74 2.79
C ILE A 20 -7.19 -22.25 3.05
N PRO A 21 -6.60 -21.65 4.11
CA PRO A 21 -6.80 -20.25 4.41
C PRO A 21 -6.38 -19.33 3.26
N ILE A 22 -7.25 -18.40 2.92
CA ILE A 22 -6.99 -17.29 2.00
C ILE A 22 -7.15 -16.01 2.82
N ALA A 23 -6.17 -15.11 2.72
CA ALA A 23 -6.27 -13.80 3.32
C ALA A 23 -6.73 -12.80 2.27
N VAL A 24 -7.68 -11.94 2.65
CA VAL A 24 -7.99 -10.71 1.93
C VAL A 24 -7.08 -9.62 2.49
N THR A 25 -6.57 -8.77 1.62
CA THR A 25 -5.82 -7.58 2.00
C THR A 25 -6.37 -6.37 1.27
N SER A 26 -6.47 -5.29 2.03
CA SER A 26 -6.80 -3.96 1.56
C SER A 26 -5.87 -2.95 2.22
N THR A 27 -5.78 -1.77 1.62
CA THR A 27 -4.96 -0.69 2.16
C THR A 27 -5.74 0.61 2.18
N PHE A 28 -5.61 1.37 3.27
CA PHE A 28 -6.16 2.72 3.36
C PHE A 28 -5.08 3.67 3.87
N LYS A 29 -4.69 4.65 3.04
CA LYS A 29 -3.63 5.63 3.32
C LYS A 29 -2.34 5.01 3.87
N GLY A 30 -1.98 3.84 3.33
CA GLY A 30 -0.76 3.10 3.70
C GLY A 30 -0.86 2.20 4.94
N LEU A 31 -1.99 2.23 5.67
CA LEU A 31 -2.32 1.17 6.63
C LEU A 31 -2.74 -0.09 5.87
N PHE A 32 -2.20 -1.22 6.28
CA PHE A 32 -2.55 -2.54 5.75
C PHE A 32 -3.53 -3.22 6.68
N PHE A 33 -4.62 -3.73 6.11
CA PHE A 33 -5.62 -4.53 6.80
C PHE A 33 -5.67 -5.89 6.13
N GLU A 34 -5.52 -6.94 6.93
CA GLU A 34 -5.47 -8.30 6.46
C GLU A 34 -6.35 -9.17 7.36
N GLU A 35 -7.17 -10.01 6.75
CA GLU A 35 -7.98 -10.97 7.47
C GLU A 35 -8.12 -12.26 6.66
N LYS A 36 -8.07 -13.39 7.38
CA LYS A 36 -8.33 -14.69 6.79
C LYS A 36 -9.82 -14.84 6.55
N VAL A 37 -10.20 -15.05 5.30
CA VAL A 37 -11.59 -15.25 4.91
C VAL A 37 -11.86 -16.70 4.55
N ALA A 38 -13.06 -17.15 4.92
CA ALA A 38 -13.57 -18.45 4.53
C ALA A 38 -14.57 -18.29 3.37
N PRO A 39 -14.45 -19.10 2.30
CA PRO A 39 -15.42 -19.13 1.23
C PRO A 39 -16.75 -19.70 1.76
N ILE A 40 -17.85 -19.05 1.37
CA ILE A 40 -19.22 -19.48 1.70
C ILE A 40 -19.84 -20.17 0.48
N LYS A 41 -19.67 -19.56 -0.70
CA LYS A 41 -20.25 -20.06 -1.96
C LYS A 41 -19.30 -19.81 -3.13
N VAL A 42 -19.25 -20.76 -4.05
CA VAL A 42 -18.45 -20.67 -5.26
C VAL A 42 -19.38 -20.68 -6.47
N GLY A 43 -19.29 -19.65 -7.31
CA GLY A 43 -20.01 -19.53 -8.57
C GLY A 43 -19.13 -19.82 -9.79
N PRO A 44 -19.66 -19.70 -11.01
CA PRO A 44 -18.88 -19.89 -12.24
C PRO A 44 -17.76 -18.84 -12.38
N ASP A 45 -18.03 -17.58 -12.05
CA ASP A 45 -17.16 -16.40 -12.23
C ASP A 45 -16.93 -15.60 -10.93
N TYR A 46 -17.60 -15.98 -9.83
CA TYR A 46 -17.51 -15.31 -8.54
C TYR A 46 -17.20 -16.28 -7.37
N VAL A 47 -16.74 -15.72 -6.25
CA VAL A 47 -16.68 -16.41 -4.96
C VAL A 47 -17.22 -15.49 -3.88
N ILE A 48 -18.13 -16.01 -3.04
CA ILE A 48 -18.65 -15.32 -1.86
C ILE A 48 -17.82 -15.75 -0.65
N PHE A 49 -17.33 -14.78 0.10
CA PHE A 49 -16.62 -14.99 1.35
C PHE A 49 -17.39 -14.37 2.51
N ARG A 50 -17.10 -14.83 3.73
CA ARG A 50 -17.46 -14.06 4.91
C ARG A 50 -16.73 -12.72 4.85
N ALA A 51 -17.47 -11.64 5.07
CA ALA A 51 -16.91 -10.30 5.15
C ALA A 51 -15.92 -10.21 6.32
N PRO A 52 -14.78 -9.54 6.13
CA PRO A 52 -13.87 -9.16 7.21
C PRO A 52 -14.57 -8.35 8.31
N GLU A 53 -14.05 -8.43 9.53
CA GLU A 53 -14.53 -7.63 10.66
C GLU A 53 -14.08 -6.16 10.56
N SER A 54 -14.50 -5.35 11.54
CA SER A 54 -14.07 -3.95 11.65
C SER A 54 -12.60 -3.86 12.07
N PRO A 55 -11.80 -2.93 11.53
CA PRO A 55 -12.16 -1.88 10.56
C PRO A 55 -11.98 -2.29 9.09
N MET A 56 -11.57 -3.52 8.80
CA MET A 56 -11.13 -3.93 7.47
C MET A 56 -12.22 -3.82 6.41
N HIS A 57 -13.47 -4.22 6.70
CA HIS A 57 -14.56 -4.13 5.71
C HIS A 57 -14.75 -2.73 5.12
N ARG A 58 -14.42 -1.67 5.88
CA ARG A 58 -14.55 -0.26 5.46
C ARG A 58 -13.50 0.17 4.44
N THR A 59 -12.44 -0.60 4.34
CA THR A 59 -11.33 -0.37 3.40
C THR A 59 -11.47 -1.20 2.13
N LEU A 60 -12.50 -2.05 2.07
CA LEU A 60 -12.81 -2.81 0.87
C LEU A 60 -13.45 -1.85 -0.12
N HIS A 61 -12.72 -1.60 -1.21
CA HIS A 61 -13.14 -0.78 -2.34
C HIS A 61 -13.02 -1.63 -3.61
N ASP A 62 -13.19 -1.00 -4.77
CA ASP A 62 -13.28 -1.64 -6.09
C ASP A 62 -12.29 -2.79 -6.31
N GLN A 63 -11.05 -2.68 -5.84
CA GLN A 63 -10.04 -3.75 -5.95
C GLN A 63 -9.51 -4.21 -4.58
N VAL A 64 -9.44 -5.53 -4.41
CA VAL A 64 -8.86 -6.18 -3.23
C VAL A 64 -7.83 -7.23 -3.66
N ILE A 65 -6.89 -7.55 -2.78
CA ILE A 65 -5.88 -8.57 -3.02
C ILE A 65 -6.19 -9.79 -2.16
N LEU A 66 -6.22 -10.97 -2.78
CA LEU A 66 -6.19 -12.25 -2.11
C LEU A 66 -4.77 -12.80 -2.11
N HIS A 67 -4.35 -13.41 -1.01
CA HIS A 67 -3.10 -14.13 -0.96
C HIS A 67 -3.17 -15.36 -0.06
N SER A 68 -2.30 -16.31 -0.35
CA SER A 68 -2.04 -17.49 0.46
C SER A 68 -0.64 -18.00 0.14
N HIS A 69 0.03 -18.65 1.09
CA HIS A 69 1.37 -19.19 0.92
C HIS A 69 1.45 -20.32 -0.12
N VAL A 70 0.30 -20.95 -0.43
CA VAL A 70 0.19 -21.98 -1.48
C VAL A 70 -0.21 -21.41 -2.83
N LEU A 71 -0.62 -20.14 -2.91
CA LEU A 71 -0.88 -19.53 -4.21
C LEU A 71 0.44 -19.23 -4.91
N PRO A 72 0.55 -19.50 -6.22
CA PRO A 72 1.77 -19.19 -6.96
C PRO A 72 2.02 -17.68 -7.06
N GLN A 73 0.98 -16.86 -6.96
CA GLN A 73 1.04 -15.39 -6.98
C GLN A 73 -0.16 -14.85 -6.19
N SER A 74 -0.06 -13.61 -5.70
CA SER A 74 -1.26 -12.95 -5.17
C SER A 74 -2.29 -12.74 -6.28
N VAL A 75 -3.56 -12.68 -5.90
CA VAL A 75 -4.68 -12.57 -6.83
C VAL A 75 -5.37 -11.23 -6.58
N ARG A 76 -5.46 -10.40 -7.62
CA ARG A 76 -6.29 -9.21 -7.62
C ARG A 76 -7.71 -9.59 -8.00
N THR A 77 -8.69 -9.02 -7.32
CA THR A 77 -10.11 -9.24 -7.58
C THR A 77 -10.88 -7.93 -7.45
N ASP A 78 -12.04 -7.87 -8.08
CA ASP A 78 -12.96 -6.75 -7.90
C ASP A 78 -14.00 -7.07 -6.82
N LEU A 79 -14.29 -6.10 -5.94
CA LEU A 79 -15.39 -6.19 -4.99
C LEU A 79 -16.71 -5.90 -5.73
N GLN A 80 -17.49 -6.93 -6.00
CA GLN A 80 -18.78 -6.78 -6.68
C GLN A 80 -19.87 -6.30 -5.70
N SER A 81 -19.92 -6.86 -4.50
CA SER A 81 -20.92 -6.49 -3.50
C SER A 81 -20.45 -6.74 -2.07
N PHE A 82 -20.98 -5.96 -1.14
CA PHE A 82 -20.86 -6.16 0.31
C PHE A 82 -22.27 -6.22 0.91
N ASP A 83 -22.65 -7.35 1.48
CA ASP A 83 -23.91 -7.54 2.18
C ASP A 83 -23.67 -7.46 3.70
N ALA A 84 -23.98 -6.29 4.27
CA ALA A 84 -23.83 -6.04 5.70
C ALA A 84 -24.76 -6.90 6.57
N SER A 85 -25.94 -7.28 6.04
CA SER A 85 -26.94 -8.03 6.80
C SER A 85 -26.53 -9.49 6.99
N ARG A 86 -25.80 -10.04 6.00
CA ARG A 86 -25.30 -11.41 6.01
C ARG A 86 -23.82 -11.51 6.36
N SER A 87 -23.13 -10.37 6.48
CA SER A 87 -21.68 -10.28 6.61
C SER A 87 -20.96 -11.06 5.50
N GLU A 88 -21.30 -10.75 4.25
CA GLU A 88 -20.75 -11.42 3.06
C GLU A 88 -20.14 -10.41 2.07
N ILE A 89 -19.07 -10.83 1.39
CA ILE A 89 -18.52 -10.12 0.23
C ILE A 89 -18.54 -11.03 -0.99
N THR A 90 -18.87 -10.46 -2.15
CA THR A 90 -18.78 -11.14 -3.44
C THR A 90 -17.60 -10.59 -4.22
N LEU A 91 -16.66 -11.46 -4.57
CA LEU A 91 -15.48 -11.11 -5.35
C LEU A 91 -15.57 -11.69 -6.76
N THR A 92 -15.10 -10.91 -7.74
CA THR A 92 -15.11 -11.25 -9.19
C THR A 92 -13.77 -10.88 -9.85
N ASN A 93 -13.65 -11.12 -11.16
CA ASN A 93 -12.52 -10.67 -11.99
C ASN A 93 -11.12 -11.08 -11.47
N PHE A 94 -11.01 -12.32 -11.00
CA PHE A 94 -9.79 -12.87 -10.43
C PHE A 94 -8.65 -12.90 -11.44
N CYS A 95 -7.55 -12.22 -11.12
CA CYS A 95 -6.35 -12.15 -11.93
C CYS A 95 -5.11 -12.29 -11.06
N PHE A 96 -4.17 -13.15 -11.44
CA PHE A 96 -2.87 -13.15 -10.77
C PHE A 96 -2.14 -11.82 -11.02
N THR A 97 -1.45 -11.33 -10.00
CA THR A 97 -0.75 -10.04 -10.04
C THR A 97 0.60 -10.09 -10.75
N GLY A 98 1.10 -11.29 -11.09
CA GLY A 98 2.47 -11.48 -11.57
C GLY A 98 3.52 -11.55 -10.47
N ALA A 99 3.13 -11.45 -9.19
CA ALA A 99 4.06 -11.42 -8.06
C ALA A 99 3.57 -12.26 -6.88
N TYR A 100 4.50 -12.89 -6.17
CA TYR A 100 4.24 -13.48 -4.86
C TYR A 100 3.85 -12.40 -3.86
N TRP A 101 3.00 -12.79 -2.90
CA TRP A 101 2.80 -11.97 -1.72
C TRP A 101 4.12 -11.82 -0.95
N ARG A 102 4.39 -10.61 -0.45
CA ARG A 102 5.58 -10.32 0.35
C ARG A 102 5.15 -9.51 1.55
N ASP A 103 5.36 -10.09 2.72
CA ASP A 103 5.14 -9.38 3.97
C ASP A 103 6.12 -8.23 4.08
N ARG A 104 5.58 -7.02 4.19
CA ARG A 104 6.39 -5.87 4.53
C ARG A 104 6.67 -5.92 6.02
N ARG A 105 7.94 -5.79 6.40
CA ARG A 105 8.33 -5.61 7.81
C ARG A 105 7.72 -4.35 8.44
N GLU A 106 7.43 -3.35 7.61
CA GLU A 106 6.88 -2.07 8.05
C GLU A 106 5.77 -1.56 7.13
N GLN A 107 4.72 -1.04 7.76
CA GLN A 107 3.70 -0.27 7.08
C GLN A 107 4.23 1.13 6.75
N ARG A 108 3.97 1.60 5.53
CA ARG A 108 4.34 2.94 5.08
C ARG A 108 3.08 3.79 5.08
N ILE A 109 2.95 4.66 6.07
CA ILE A 109 1.80 5.52 6.22
C ILE A 109 1.87 6.70 5.26
N GLU A 110 0.71 7.16 4.82
CA GLU A 110 0.57 8.39 4.06
C GLU A 110 0.44 9.60 5.01
N PRO A 111 1.22 10.67 4.80
CA PRO A 111 1.01 11.94 5.49
C PRO A 111 -0.41 12.50 5.27
N PRO A 112 -0.92 13.38 6.15
CA PRO A 112 -2.27 13.95 5.99
C PRO A 112 -2.42 14.85 4.76
N ALA A 113 -1.30 15.42 4.28
CA ALA A 113 -1.19 16.19 3.05
C ALA A 113 0.21 15.97 2.45
N PRO A 114 0.41 16.20 1.15
CA PRO A 114 1.73 16.10 0.53
C PRO A 114 2.76 16.92 1.30
N LEU A 115 3.79 16.23 1.80
CA LEU A 115 4.78 16.82 2.68
C LEU A 115 6.00 17.23 1.85
N GLN A 116 6.28 18.54 1.80
CA GLN A 116 7.43 19.04 1.04
C GLN A 116 8.73 18.52 1.63
N ALA A 117 9.57 18.00 0.74
CA ALA A 117 10.87 17.45 1.06
C ALA A 117 11.92 17.94 0.06
N SER A 118 13.18 17.73 0.40
CA SER A 118 14.29 17.77 -0.55
C SER A 118 15.06 16.47 -0.49
N ILE A 119 15.60 16.06 -1.62
CA ILE A 119 16.59 14.99 -1.69
C ILE A 119 17.91 15.59 -2.16
N THR A 120 18.96 15.40 -1.37
CA THR A 120 20.31 15.81 -1.73
C THR A 120 21.06 14.61 -2.27
N PHE A 121 21.52 14.74 -3.50
CA PHE A 121 22.27 13.74 -4.23
C PHE A 121 23.47 14.42 -4.87
N GLU A 122 24.67 13.86 -4.69
CA GLU A 122 25.92 14.47 -5.21
C GLU A 122 26.06 15.96 -4.85
N LYS A 123 25.67 16.31 -3.61
CA LYS A 123 25.65 17.70 -3.09
C LYS A 123 24.68 18.65 -3.80
N LYS A 124 23.84 18.16 -4.71
CA LYS A 124 22.76 18.91 -5.35
C LYS A 124 21.41 18.61 -4.69
N PRO A 125 20.68 19.62 -4.20
CA PRO A 125 19.35 19.44 -3.67
C PRO A 125 18.29 19.45 -4.79
N TYR A 126 17.38 18.49 -4.75
CA TYR A 126 16.22 18.44 -5.64
C TYR A 126 14.94 18.54 -4.82
N ARG A 127 13.93 19.23 -5.38
CA ARG A 127 12.62 19.36 -4.75
C ARG A 127 11.88 18.03 -4.82
N ALA A 128 11.23 17.66 -3.73
CA ALA A 128 10.47 16.43 -3.64
C ALA A 128 9.19 16.61 -2.81
N ASN A 129 8.25 15.69 -3.00
CA ASN A 129 7.13 15.48 -2.10
C ASN A 129 7.24 14.08 -1.49
N LEU A 130 7.10 14.00 -0.17
CA LEU A 130 7.02 12.75 0.56
C LEU A 130 5.59 12.23 0.51
N ASN A 131 5.42 11.10 -0.17
CA ASN A 131 4.12 10.45 -0.39
C ASN A 131 3.81 9.40 0.67
N ASN A 132 4.83 8.75 1.23
CA ASN A 132 4.66 7.78 2.32
C ASN A 132 5.95 7.62 3.11
N LEU A 133 5.79 7.19 4.36
CA LEU A 133 6.88 7.09 5.33
C LEU A 133 6.69 5.85 6.22
N SER A 134 7.77 5.12 6.46
CA SER A 134 7.94 4.18 7.59
C SER A 134 9.22 4.54 8.33
N LEU A 135 9.59 3.74 9.33
CA LEU A 135 10.82 3.98 10.09
C LEU A 135 12.06 3.90 9.20
N HIS A 136 12.11 2.93 8.29
CA HIS A 136 13.26 2.69 7.41
C HIS A 136 12.96 2.92 5.92
N GLY A 137 11.85 3.57 5.59
CA GLY A 137 11.43 3.72 4.19
C GLY A 137 10.71 5.02 3.91
N ALA A 138 11.03 5.65 2.78
CA ALA A 138 10.29 6.80 2.26
C ALA A 138 9.94 6.59 0.79
N GLY A 139 8.74 7.03 0.41
CA GLY A 139 8.34 7.18 -0.98
C GLY A 139 8.36 8.66 -1.36
N LEU A 140 9.22 9.04 -2.29
CA LEU A 140 9.35 10.43 -2.77
C LEU A 140 8.86 10.55 -4.21
N MET A 141 8.25 11.69 -4.52
CA MET A 141 8.09 12.17 -5.88
C MET A 141 9.06 13.34 -6.08
N VAL A 142 10.06 13.17 -6.95
CA VAL A 142 11.17 14.12 -7.10
C VAL A 142 11.08 14.79 -8.46
N TYR A 143 11.23 16.12 -8.46
CA TYR A 143 11.31 16.93 -9.67
C TYR A 143 12.78 17.25 -9.97
N PHE A 144 13.28 16.72 -11.08
CA PHE A 144 14.64 16.96 -11.57
C PHE A 144 14.72 18.15 -12.54
N GLY A 145 13.58 18.66 -13.04
CA GLY A 145 13.59 19.74 -14.04
C GLY A 145 14.36 19.31 -15.29
N ASP A 146 15.26 20.17 -15.75
CA ASP A 146 16.10 19.92 -16.93
C ASP A 146 17.35 19.08 -16.63
N ASP A 147 17.62 18.76 -15.35
CA ASP A 147 18.72 17.88 -14.99
C ASP A 147 18.38 16.43 -15.38
N GLU A 148 19.28 15.79 -16.13
CA GLU A 148 19.12 14.39 -16.47
C GLU A 148 19.35 13.51 -15.24
N CYS A 149 18.32 12.75 -14.84
CA CYS A 149 18.37 11.80 -13.72
C CYS A 149 19.27 10.57 -14.00
N ARG A 150 20.12 10.61 -15.03
CA ARG A 150 20.86 9.44 -15.57
C ARG A 150 21.82 8.83 -14.56
N ASP A 151 22.36 9.63 -13.64
CA ASP A 151 23.29 9.17 -12.63
C ASP A 151 22.61 8.61 -11.37
N LEU A 152 21.29 8.71 -11.28
CA LEU A 152 20.54 8.14 -10.17
C LEU A 152 20.38 6.64 -10.39
N VAL A 153 21.02 5.87 -9.52
CA VAL A 153 20.97 4.40 -9.54
C VAL A 153 20.58 3.85 -8.17
N VAL A 154 20.10 2.61 -8.14
CA VAL A 154 19.78 1.90 -6.90
C VAL A 154 21.05 1.77 -6.04
N ASN A 155 20.87 1.80 -4.72
CA ASN A 155 21.87 1.83 -3.66
C ASN A 155 22.73 3.11 -3.59
N LYS A 156 22.46 4.12 -4.42
CA LYS A 156 23.19 5.38 -4.34
C LYS A 156 22.84 6.12 -3.04
N PRO A 157 23.83 6.60 -2.27
CA PRO A 157 23.56 7.33 -1.04
C PRO A 157 22.92 8.69 -1.32
N VAL A 158 21.99 9.07 -0.45
CA VAL A 158 21.23 10.31 -0.51
C VAL A 158 20.97 10.82 0.90
N GLU A 159 20.71 12.13 1.01
CA GLU A 159 20.11 12.71 2.21
C GLU A 159 18.69 13.17 1.87
N VAL A 160 17.72 12.87 2.74
CA VAL A 160 16.35 13.34 2.61
C VAL A 160 16.09 14.33 3.72
N SER A 161 15.64 15.53 3.36
CA SER A 161 15.30 16.59 4.31
C SER A 161 13.81 16.92 4.25
N PHE A 162 13.14 16.99 5.39
CA PHE A 162 11.72 17.32 5.46
C PHE A 162 11.28 17.79 6.85
N HIS A 163 10.11 18.40 6.94
CA HIS A 163 9.57 18.92 8.20
C HIS A 163 8.41 18.04 8.69
N LEU A 164 8.45 17.63 9.96
CA LEU A 164 7.35 16.90 10.60
C LEU A 164 6.62 17.79 11.62
N GLY A 165 5.47 18.35 11.22
CA GLY A 165 4.67 19.20 12.09
C GLY A 165 5.43 20.46 12.51
N SER A 166 5.57 20.70 13.82
CA SER A 166 6.29 21.85 14.38
C SER A 166 7.81 21.62 14.56
N GLN A 167 8.35 20.47 14.18
CA GLN A 167 9.78 20.19 14.31
C GLN A 167 10.60 20.95 13.26
N SER A 168 11.85 21.27 13.62
CA SER A 168 12.85 21.77 12.67
C SER A 168 13.10 20.77 11.54
N ASN A 169 13.65 21.25 10.43
CA ASN A 169 14.01 20.43 9.27
C ASN A 169 14.81 19.19 9.71
N ILE A 170 14.29 18.00 9.43
CA ILE A 170 14.91 16.72 9.77
C ILE A 170 15.71 16.26 8.56
N HIS A 171 16.98 15.93 8.76
CA HIS A 171 17.88 15.41 7.73
C HIS A 171 18.19 13.94 8.00
N ILE A 172 17.75 13.04 7.12
CA ILE A 172 17.92 11.60 7.29
C ILE A 172 18.76 11.05 6.13
N SER A 173 19.87 10.40 6.47
CA SER A 173 20.69 9.68 5.50
C SER A 173 19.96 8.44 5.00
N GLY A 174 20.29 8.00 3.78
CA GLY A 174 19.72 6.78 3.22
C GLY A 174 20.29 6.43 1.86
N SER A 175 19.61 5.50 1.18
CA SER A 175 19.99 5.06 -0.15
C SER A 175 18.78 4.83 -1.04
N VAL A 176 18.96 5.01 -2.35
CA VAL A 176 17.91 4.76 -3.35
C VAL A 176 17.59 3.27 -3.39
N ALA A 177 16.36 2.87 -3.04
CA ALA A 177 15.91 1.48 -3.07
C ALA A 177 15.17 1.13 -4.38
N SER A 178 14.53 2.10 -5.03
CA SER A 178 13.82 1.88 -6.29
C SER A 178 13.65 3.19 -7.06
N ILE A 179 13.66 3.10 -8.39
CA ILE A 179 13.48 4.23 -9.28
C ILE A 179 12.37 3.87 -10.27
N ARG A 180 11.39 4.77 -10.45
CA ARG A 180 10.38 4.67 -11.49
C ARG A 180 10.22 6.02 -12.16
N GLN A 181 10.65 6.11 -13.43
CA GLN A 181 10.41 7.27 -14.26
C GLN A 181 8.90 7.44 -14.48
N MET A 182 8.39 8.66 -14.26
CA MET A 182 7.00 9.00 -14.55
C MET A 182 6.90 9.77 -15.87
N ASN A 183 7.77 10.76 -16.05
CA ASN A 183 7.96 11.53 -17.29
C ASN A 183 9.39 12.11 -17.32
N TYR A 184 9.72 13.01 -18.25
CA TYR A 184 11.08 13.57 -18.38
C TYR A 184 11.61 14.27 -17.11
N THR A 185 10.76 14.99 -16.38
CA THR A 185 11.18 15.85 -15.25
C THR A 185 10.84 15.25 -13.88
N LEU A 186 10.06 14.17 -13.83
CA LEU A 186 9.44 13.63 -12.62
C LEU A 186 9.77 12.15 -12.42
N VAL A 187 10.26 11.83 -11.22
CA VAL A 187 10.68 10.47 -10.85
C VAL A 187 10.08 10.09 -9.51
N LYS A 188 9.54 8.87 -9.43
CA LYS A 188 9.12 8.28 -8.16
C LYS A 188 10.28 7.46 -7.59
N LEU A 189 10.75 7.84 -6.40
CA LEU A 189 11.82 7.16 -5.69
C LEU A 189 11.28 6.42 -4.47
N GLY A 190 11.81 5.22 -4.26
CA GLY A 190 11.77 4.57 -2.97
C GLY A 190 13.13 4.75 -2.32
N ILE A 191 13.18 5.25 -1.09
CA ILE A 191 14.40 5.45 -0.32
C ILE A 191 14.40 4.49 0.86
N ARG A 192 15.55 3.85 1.12
CA ARG A 192 15.83 3.17 2.38
C ARG A 192 16.46 4.18 3.31
N LEU A 193 15.75 4.50 4.40
CA LEU A 193 16.20 5.47 5.40
C LEU A 193 17.08 4.78 6.44
N GLU A 194 18.07 5.53 6.92
CA GLU A 194 19.01 5.12 7.97
C GLU A 194 18.94 6.16 9.11
N PRO A 195 17.82 6.20 9.87
CA PRO A 195 17.64 7.19 10.93
C PRO A 195 18.62 6.94 12.09
N THR A 196 19.12 8.02 12.68
CA THR A 196 19.78 7.95 14.00
C THR A 196 18.77 7.54 15.09
N PRO A 197 19.20 7.07 16.27
CA PRO A 197 18.28 6.71 17.35
C PRO A 197 17.28 7.82 17.71
N ASN A 198 17.73 9.08 17.75
CA ASN A 198 16.85 10.23 18.03
C ASN A 198 15.82 10.47 16.91
N GLN A 199 16.24 10.36 15.65
CA GLN A 199 15.34 10.47 14.50
C GLN A 199 14.34 9.32 14.47
N GLY A 200 14.75 8.12 14.84
CA GLY A 200 13.88 6.96 14.99
C GLY A 200 12.73 7.24 15.96
N ILE A 201 13.03 7.80 17.15
CA ILE A 201 12.02 8.19 18.13
C ILE A 201 11.04 9.22 17.55
N TRP A 202 11.51 10.19 16.77
CA TRP A 202 10.63 11.19 16.13
C TRP A 202 9.72 10.56 15.08
N LEU A 203 10.29 9.70 14.22
CA LEU A 203 9.56 8.98 13.18
C LEU A 203 8.49 8.07 13.78
N GLU A 204 8.84 7.29 14.80
CA GLU A 204 7.90 6.40 15.49
C GLU A 204 6.72 7.15 16.10
N LYS A 205 6.99 8.27 16.80
CA LYS A 205 5.94 9.12 17.37
C LYS A 205 5.02 9.69 16.29
N TYR A 206 5.61 10.19 15.20
CA TYR A 206 4.84 10.71 14.06
C TYR A 206 3.99 9.59 13.44
N ILE A 207 4.58 8.42 13.19
CA ILE A 207 3.91 7.28 12.57
C ILE A 207 2.76 6.80 13.44
N ALA A 208 2.99 6.58 14.74
CA ALA A 208 1.96 6.15 15.67
C ALA A 208 0.78 7.14 15.70
N ARG A 209 1.06 8.45 15.80
CA ARG A 209 0.01 9.48 15.74
C ARG A 209 -0.77 9.42 14.43
N ARG A 210 -0.07 9.35 13.29
CA ARG A 210 -0.74 9.34 11.98
C ARG A 210 -1.55 8.06 11.75
N LYS A 211 -1.13 6.90 12.27
CA LYS A 211 -1.95 5.68 12.24
C LYS A 211 -3.29 5.88 12.97
N PHE A 212 -3.27 6.52 14.14
CA PHE A 212 -4.50 6.82 14.89
C PHE A 212 -5.41 7.80 14.13
N GLU A 213 -4.83 8.83 13.51
CA GLU A 213 -5.58 9.77 12.65
C GLU A 213 -6.24 9.06 11.47
N ILE A 214 -5.52 8.16 10.78
CA ILE A 214 -6.06 7.39 9.64
C ILE A 214 -7.22 6.48 10.09
N LEU A 215 -7.11 5.82 11.25
CA LEU A 215 -8.19 5.00 11.78
C LEU A 215 -9.44 5.86 12.07
N ARG A 216 -9.27 7.06 12.63
CA ARG A 216 -10.38 8.00 12.84
C ARG A 216 -11.02 8.49 11.54
N GLU A 217 -10.21 8.78 10.52
CA GLU A 217 -10.70 9.14 9.19
C GLU A 217 -11.54 8.00 8.59
N LEU A 218 -11.10 6.75 8.77
CA LEU A 218 -11.82 5.56 8.33
C LEU A 218 -13.16 5.37 9.06
N ASP A 219 -13.21 5.66 10.36
CA ASP A 219 -14.46 5.66 11.14
C ASP A 219 -15.47 6.69 10.59
N GLN A 220 -15.00 7.88 10.21
CA GLN A 220 -15.85 8.95 9.68
C GLN A 220 -16.43 8.62 8.31
N LEU A 221 -15.69 7.93 7.44
CA LEU A 221 -16.17 7.49 6.12
C LEU A 221 -17.41 6.59 6.21
N SER A 222 -17.57 5.87 7.32
CA SER A 222 -18.70 4.95 7.53
C SER A 222 -20.00 5.66 7.97
N THR A 223 -19.92 6.96 8.31
CA THR A 223 -21.08 7.76 8.76
C THR A 223 -21.76 8.56 7.64
N HIS A 224 -21.22 8.54 6.43
CA HIS A 224 -21.85 9.10 5.23
C HIS A 224 -22.12 7.99 4.20
N PRO A 225 -23.29 7.31 4.27
CA PRO A 225 -23.69 6.38 3.22
C PRO A 225 -24.15 7.19 2.01
N SER A 226 -23.20 7.59 1.17
CA SER A 226 -23.50 8.07 -0.17
C SER A 226 -22.81 7.12 -1.15
N LEU A 227 -23.64 6.37 -1.87
CA LEU A 227 -23.35 5.71 -3.15
C LEU A 227 -22.61 4.37 -3.09
N ILE A 228 -23.36 3.29 -2.82
CA ILE A 228 -23.33 2.09 -3.68
C ILE A 228 -24.77 1.58 -3.82
N GLN A 229 -25.53 2.22 -4.71
CA GLN A 229 -26.60 1.58 -5.46
C GLN A 229 -26.26 1.79 -6.93
N LEU A 230 -25.72 0.75 -7.56
CA LEU A 230 -25.77 0.54 -9.00
C LEU A 230 -26.08 -0.94 -9.23
#